data_AF-A0A2E9UPK8-F1
#
_entry.id   AF-A0A2E9UPK8-F1
#
_cell.length_a   1.000
_cell.length_b   1.000
_cell.length_c   1.000
_cell.angle_alpha   90.00
_cell.angle_beta   90.00
_cell.angle_gamma   90.00
#
_symmetry.space_group_name_H-M   'P 1'
#
loop_
_entity.id
_entity.type
_entity.pdbx_description
1 polymer ?
#
loop_
_entity_poly.entity_id
_entity_poly.type
_entity_poly.pdbx_seq_one_letter_code
_entity_poly.pdbx_strand_id
1 'polypeptide(L)'
;MFYQDDLRVQYTLFAGADPNRALLTPTHRNPFIYTPAIIITIFTRSTITMGKIGYNDTPMLPDSLYCVHDDRRPAPSIITPGSENNRPSDAVVLFDGTDLNGWQSAKGGDA
;
A
#
# COMPACT_ATOMS: atom_id res chain seq x y z
N MET A 1 23.08 18.69 19.20
CA MET A 1 22.10 19.61 18.58
C MET A 1 20.99 18.73 18.04
N PHE A 2 19.93 18.56 18.82
CA PHE A 2 18.82 17.66 18.50
C PHE A 2 17.75 18.47 17.76
N TYR A 3 17.49 18.15 16.49
CA TYR A 3 16.33 18.69 15.79
C TYR A 3 15.13 17.79 16.13
N GLN A 4 14.26 18.33 16.98
CA GLN A 4 12.93 17.80 17.24
C GLN A 4 12.03 18.26 16.09
N ASP A 5 11.92 17.45 15.03
CA ASP A 5 10.86 17.66 14.05
C ASP A 5 9.56 17.07 14.61
N ASP A 6 8.63 17.98 14.94
CA ASP A 6 7.29 17.73 15.45
C ASP A 6 6.40 17.12 14.34
N LEU A 7 6.63 15.84 14.02
CA LEU A 7 5.66 15.03 13.28
C LEU A 7 4.61 14.52 14.26
N ARG A 8 3.68 15.39 14.63
CA ARG A 8 2.42 14.99 15.26
C ARG A 8 1.64 14.12 14.30
N VAL A 9 1.87 12.82 14.47
CA VAL A 9 1.00 11.68 14.22
C VAL A 9 -0.47 12.11 13.98
N GLN A 10 -0.85 12.31 12.72
CA GLN A 10 -2.26 12.30 12.31
C GLN A 10 -2.57 10.95 11.69
N TYR A 11 -2.63 9.93 12.54
CA TYR A 11 -3.32 8.68 12.23
C TYR A 11 -4.49 8.55 13.22
N THR A 12 -5.57 9.29 12.98
CA THR A 12 -6.84 9.01 13.64
C THR A 12 -7.48 7.84 12.89
N LEU A 13 -7.51 6.68 13.55
CA LEU A 13 -8.22 5.48 13.10
C LEU A 13 -9.65 5.83 12.68
N PHE A 14 -10.07 5.35 11.50
CA PHE A 14 -11.47 5.14 11.19
C PHE A 14 -11.99 4.01 12.07
N ALA A 15 -12.45 4.35 13.27
CA ALA A 15 -13.23 3.46 14.13
C ALA A 15 -14.59 4.11 14.40
N GLY A 16 -15.66 3.45 13.93
CA GLY A 16 -17.02 3.70 14.38
C GLY A 16 -17.94 4.41 13.39
N ALA A 17 -18.42 3.69 12.37
CA ALA A 17 -19.74 3.97 11.81
C ALA A 17 -20.79 3.24 12.67
N ASP A 18 -21.73 3.96 13.28
CA ASP A 18 -22.95 3.39 13.89
C ASP A 18 -24.08 3.43 12.84
N PRO A 19 -24.58 2.27 12.37
CA PRO A 19 -25.59 2.20 11.32
C PRO A 19 -27.06 2.28 11.78
N ASN A 20 -27.38 2.56 13.06
CA ASN A 20 -28.73 2.31 13.59
C ASN A 20 -29.48 3.47 14.28
N ARG A 21 -29.17 4.75 14.04
CA ARG A 21 -30.06 5.84 14.51
C ARG A 21 -31.06 6.30 13.44
N ALA A 22 -32.16 5.55 13.36
CA ALA A 22 -33.36 5.85 12.60
C ALA A 22 -34.27 6.88 13.31
N LEU A 23 -34.72 7.89 12.54
CA LEU A 23 -36.04 8.59 12.55
C LEU A 23 -36.47 9.33 13.84
N LEU A 24 -36.96 10.59 13.81
CA LEU A 24 -38.37 10.99 13.59
C LEU A 24 -38.47 12.50 13.27
N THR A 25 -39.40 12.88 12.38
CA THR A 25 -39.77 14.26 11.95
C THR A 25 -40.62 15.02 13.00
N PRO A 26 -40.82 16.37 12.91
CA PRO A 26 -41.96 16.90 12.14
C PRO A 26 -41.74 18.23 11.37
N THR A 27 -42.25 18.23 10.13
CA THR A 27 -42.87 19.31 9.33
C THR A 27 -42.52 20.80 9.54
N HIS A 28 -41.96 21.42 8.50
CA HIS A 28 -42.48 22.68 7.95
C HIS A 28 -42.46 22.63 6.42
N ARG A 29 -43.65 22.79 5.80
CA ARG A 29 -43.89 22.67 4.36
C ARG A 29 -43.15 23.76 3.59
N ASN A 30 -42.47 23.41 2.50
CA ASN A 30 -42.18 24.29 1.35
C ASN A 30 -41.90 23.40 0.10
N PRO A 31 -42.69 23.49 -0.99
CA PRO A 31 -42.62 22.53 -2.08
C PRO A 31 -41.96 23.13 -3.33
N PHE A 32 -40.65 23.34 -3.36
CA PHE A 32 -40.01 23.84 -4.59
C PHE A 32 -38.58 23.30 -4.80
N ILE A 33 -38.45 22.58 -5.93
CA ILE A 33 -37.25 22.32 -6.75
C ILE A 33 -36.36 21.14 -6.31
N TYR A 34 -36.64 19.98 -6.91
CA TYR A 34 -35.66 18.93 -7.15
C TYR A 34 -34.62 19.41 -8.18
N THR A 35 -33.38 19.62 -7.75
CA THR A 35 -32.22 19.45 -8.63
C THR A 35 -31.37 18.32 -8.05
N PRO A 36 -31.11 17.22 -8.77
CA PRO A 36 -30.15 16.25 -8.29
C PRO A 36 -28.75 16.85 -8.52
N ALA A 37 -28.20 17.49 -7.49
CA ALA A 37 -26.76 17.66 -7.41
C ALA A 37 -26.16 16.26 -7.24
N ILE A 38 -25.78 15.62 -8.34
CA ILE A 38 -24.97 14.42 -8.36
C ILE A 38 -23.60 14.84 -7.80
N ILE A 39 -23.37 14.62 -6.51
CA ILE A 39 -22.05 14.78 -5.90
C ILE A 39 -21.21 13.60 -6.37
N ILE A 40 -20.55 13.75 -7.53
CA ILE A 40 -19.50 12.83 -7.97
C ILE A 40 -18.28 13.13 -7.10
N THR A 41 -18.11 12.39 -6.01
CA THR A 41 -16.87 12.45 -5.22
C THR A 41 -15.76 11.78 -6.01
N ILE A 42 -15.01 12.58 -6.77
CA ILE A 42 -13.79 12.13 -7.45
C ILE A 42 -12.73 11.94 -6.36
N PHE A 43 -12.52 10.70 -5.91
CA PHE A 43 -11.34 10.35 -5.13
C PHE A 43 -10.13 10.30 -6.07
N THR A 44 -9.44 11.42 -6.23
CA THR A 44 -8.13 11.42 -6.87
C THR A 44 -7.17 10.60 -6.01
N ARG A 45 -6.75 9.43 -6.49
CA ARG A 45 -5.64 8.68 -5.90
C ARG A 45 -4.35 9.45 -6.15
N SER A 46 -3.91 10.26 -5.20
CA SER A 46 -2.56 10.82 -5.21
C SER A 46 -1.57 9.67 -5.07
N THR A 47 -0.81 9.38 -6.12
CA THR A 47 0.36 8.51 -6.02
C THR A 47 1.44 9.28 -5.27
N ILE A 48 1.66 8.94 -4.00
CA ILE A 48 2.87 9.41 -3.32
C ILE A 48 4.06 8.78 -4.03
N THR A 49 4.82 9.61 -4.76
CA THR A 49 6.13 9.19 -5.25
C THR A 49 7.02 9.10 -4.02
N MET A 50 7.27 7.89 -3.52
CA MET A 50 8.30 7.70 -2.50
C MET A 50 9.63 8.08 -3.14
N GLY A 51 10.17 9.24 -2.74
CA GLY A 51 11.51 9.66 -3.15
C GLY A 51 12.53 8.57 -2.82
N LYS A 52 13.59 8.47 -3.63
CA LYS A 52 14.66 7.52 -3.40
C LYS A 52 15.28 7.79 -2.02
N ILE A 53 15.28 6.79 -1.14
CA ILE A 53 15.78 6.91 0.23
C ILE A 53 17.31 6.91 0.20
N GLY A 54 17.94 7.92 0.80
CA GLY A 54 19.39 8.01 0.98
C GLY A 54 19.92 9.43 1.13
N TYR A 55 21.24 9.54 1.28
CA TYR A 55 22.00 10.79 1.43
C TYR A 55 23.20 10.78 0.48
N ASN A 56 23.52 11.92 -0.13
CA ASN A 56 24.66 12.06 -1.04
C ASN A 56 25.73 13.06 -0.53
N ASP A 57 25.54 13.58 0.67
CA ASP A 57 26.38 14.55 1.37
C ASP A 57 27.18 13.91 2.53
N THR A 58 27.07 12.59 2.71
CA THR A 58 27.87 11.84 3.68
C THR A 58 29.25 11.50 3.10
N PRO A 59 30.29 11.32 3.95
CA PRO A 59 31.62 10.94 3.47
C PRO A 59 31.63 9.63 2.69
N MET A 60 32.57 9.52 1.76
CA MET A 60 32.82 8.30 1.00
C MET A 60 33.32 7.18 1.92
N LEU A 61 32.82 5.96 1.70
CA LEU A 61 33.39 4.78 2.35
C LEU A 61 34.77 4.47 1.76
N PRO A 62 35.74 4.03 2.57
CA PRO A 62 37.03 3.55 2.05
C PRO A 62 36.83 2.45 1.02
N ASP A 63 37.55 2.52 -0.10
CA ASP A 63 37.53 1.55 -1.20
C ASP A 63 36.15 1.26 -1.82
N SER A 64 35.24 2.23 -1.79
CA SER A 64 33.85 2.09 -2.26
C SER A 64 33.47 3.17 -3.27
N LEU A 65 32.48 2.86 -4.12
CA LEU A 65 31.83 3.82 -5.02
C LEU A 65 30.70 4.62 -4.34
N TYR A 66 30.40 4.32 -3.07
CA TYR A 66 29.20 4.80 -2.39
C TYR A 66 29.53 5.48 -1.06
N CYS A 67 28.78 6.54 -0.75
CA CYS A 67 28.78 7.17 0.57
C CYS A 67 28.00 6.32 1.60
N VAL A 68 28.09 6.69 2.87
CA VAL A 68 27.23 6.12 3.92
C VAL A 68 25.76 6.46 3.61
N HIS A 69 24.91 5.45 3.42
CA HIS A 69 23.50 5.60 2.99
C HIS A 69 23.30 6.26 1.61
N ASP A 70 24.23 6.05 0.68
CA ASP A 70 24.20 6.64 -0.67
C ASP A 70 22.85 6.48 -1.39
N ASP A 71 22.26 7.61 -1.79
CA ASP A 71 21.01 7.65 -2.55
C ASP A 71 21.15 7.08 -3.96
N ARG A 72 22.35 6.94 -4.54
CA ARG A 72 22.61 6.43 -5.88
C ARG A 72 22.71 4.91 -5.92
N ARG A 73 22.86 4.24 -4.77
CA ARG A 73 22.87 2.77 -4.72
C ARG A 73 21.58 2.20 -5.34
N PRO A 74 21.67 1.12 -6.15
CA PRO A 74 20.47 0.45 -6.66
C PRO A 74 19.57 0.02 -5.50
N ALA A 75 18.30 0.43 -5.56
CA ALA A 75 17.32 0.00 -4.58
C ALA A 75 16.97 -1.48 -4.83
N PRO A 76 16.64 -2.26 -3.78
CA PRO A 76 16.04 -3.57 -3.96
C PRO A 76 14.77 -3.50 -4.80
N SER A 77 14.45 -4.59 -5.52
CA SER A 77 13.18 -4.71 -6.20
C SER A 77 12.02 -4.63 -5.21
N ILE A 78 10.96 -3.94 -5.59
CA ILE A 78 9.73 -3.87 -4.80
C ILE A 78 8.98 -5.20 -4.99
N ILE A 79 8.81 -5.95 -3.91
CA ILE A 79 8.05 -7.20 -3.89
C ILE A 79 6.76 -6.96 -3.12
N THR A 80 5.61 -7.21 -3.77
CA THR A 80 4.31 -7.12 -3.10
C THR A 80 4.12 -8.38 -2.25
N PRO A 81 3.92 -8.25 -0.92
CA PRO A 81 3.61 -9.38 -0.08
C PRO A 81 2.27 -10.03 -0.48
N GLY A 82 2.14 -11.33 -0.28
CA GLY A 82 0.83 -11.98 -0.31
C GLY A 82 -0.03 -11.51 0.88
N SER A 83 -1.34 -11.69 0.77
CA SER A 83 -2.21 -11.68 1.95
C SER A 83 -1.87 -12.85 2.89
N GLU A 84 -2.56 -12.99 4.02
CA GLU A 84 -2.31 -14.06 4.99
C GLU A 84 -2.07 -15.43 4.35
N ASN A 85 -0.89 -16.00 4.60
CA ASN A 85 -0.40 -17.29 4.05
C ASN A 85 -0.29 -17.40 2.52
N ASN A 86 -0.44 -16.29 1.79
CA ASN A 86 -0.22 -16.24 0.35
C ASN A 86 1.23 -15.90 0.01
N ARG A 87 1.65 -16.35 -1.18
CA ARG A 87 2.98 -16.09 -1.72
C ARG A 87 3.21 -14.61 -2.02
N PRO A 88 4.47 -14.13 -2.00
CA PRO A 88 4.82 -12.82 -2.55
C PRO A 88 4.70 -12.79 -4.08
N SER A 89 4.71 -11.59 -4.66
CA SER A 89 4.53 -11.38 -6.10
C SER A 89 5.62 -12.00 -6.97
N ASP A 90 6.83 -12.19 -6.45
CA ASP A 90 7.99 -12.76 -7.15
C ASP A 90 8.20 -14.26 -6.88
N ALA A 91 7.33 -14.90 -6.10
CA ALA A 91 7.47 -16.32 -5.80
C ALA A 91 7.24 -17.19 -7.03
N VAL A 92 8.12 -18.18 -7.19
CA VAL A 92 7.86 -19.33 -8.07
C VAL A 92 6.75 -20.17 -7.44
N VAL A 93 5.66 -20.38 -8.19
CA VAL A 93 4.54 -21.20 -7.75
C VAL A 93 4.84 -22.66 -8.02
N LEU A 94 5.03 -23.43 -6.95
CA LEU A 94 5.28 -24.88 -7.08
C LEU A 94 3.98 -25.67 -7.26
N PHE A 95 2.87 -25.20 -6.68
CA PHE A 95 1.55 -25.79 -6.81
C PHE A 95 0.48 -24.75 -6.46
N ASP A 96 -0.52 -24.55 -7.30
CA ASP A 96 -1.65 -23.64 -7.09
C ASP A 96 -3.00 -24.36 -6.99
N GLY A 97 -2.99 -25.69 -7.05
CA GLY A 97 -4.20 -26.51 -7.03
C GLY A 97 -4.71 -26.95 -8.39
N THR A 98 -4.10 -26.54 -9.52
CA THR A 98 -4.60 -26.91 -10.86
C THR A 98 -3.94 -28.14 -11.44
N ASP A 99 -2.61 -28.26 -11.36
CA ASP A 99 -1.86 -29.37 -11.96
C ASP A 99 -0.51 -29.62 -11.26
N LEU A 100 0.18 -30.69 -11.68
CA LEU A 100 1.49 -31.09 -11.20
C LEU A 100 2.59 -30.88 -12.26
N ASN A 101 2.40 -29.96 -13.22
CA ASN A 101 3.35 -29.77 -14.33
C ASN A 101 4.75 -29.32 -13.88
N GLY A 102 4.87 -28.79 -12.65
CA GLY A 102 6.15 -28.47 -12.02
C GLY A 102 6.86 -29.66 -11.36
N TRP A 103 6.28 -30.86 -11.40
CA TRP A 103 6.74 -32.04 -10.66
C TRP A 103 6.97 -33.24 -11.57
N GLN A 104 7.81 -34.17 -11.12
CA GLN A 104 8.05 -35.46 -11.75
C GLN A 104 8.15 -36.55 -10.67
N SER A 105 7.66 -37.76 -10.95
CA SER A 105 7.88 -38.91 -10.09
C SER A 105 9.37 -39.18 -9.88
N ALA A 106 9.77 -39.44 -8.63
CA ALA A 106 11.15 -39.82 -8.30
C ALA A 106 11.62 -41.12 -8.98
N LYS A 107 10.68 -41.95 -9.45
CA LYS A 107 10.95 -43.19 -10.20
C LYS A 107 10.93 -42.98 -11.72
N GLY A 108 10.78 -41.73 -12.18
CA GLY A 108 10.56 -41.36 -13.58
C GLY A 108 9.08 -41.41 -13.99
N GLY A 109 8.75 -40.68 -15.05
CA GLY A 109 7.38 -40.50 -15.55
C GLY A 109 6.65 -39.31 -14.93
N ASP A 110 5.41 -39.09 -15.37
CA ASP A 110 4.56 -37.99 -14.90
C ASP A 110 4.31 -38.07 -13.37
N ALA A 111 3.95 -36.93 -12.78
CA ALA A 111 3.73 -36.77 -11.34
C ALA A 111 2.45 -37.47 -10.82
#